data_AF-A0AA96V9G0-F1
#
_entry.id   AF-A0AA96V9G0-F1
#
_cell.length_a   1.000
_cell.length_b   1.000
_cell.length_c   1.000
_cell.angle_alpha   90.00
_cell.angle_beta   90.00
_cell.angle_gamma   90.00
#
_symmetry.space_group_name_H-M   'P 1'
#
loop_
_entity.id
_entity.type
_entity.pdbx_description
1 polymer ?
#
loop_
_entity_poly.entity_id
_entity_poly.type
_entity_poly.pdbx_seq_one_letter_code
_entity_poly.pdbx_strand_id
1 'polypeptide(L)'
;MDSRDEILEQIAARHENDEHQEIIDAISEIPESERDYELICLLARAYNNIEDHEKALELLLSVKEEGQYDILWHFRIGYAYYYMDMLESAEKAFERVLESDPENRDAIDFLEWTRDEIEEAAEIKPMQEENALDQMIHWLSHENELGAAPAEIEKVGEFDLHGKHYYIYKYKKTKEEPWLIGVCGGYGRRDLDHCGHVFSEMEEYYPDTAEEKAIVLVEMLRKAWMEEAEKEMKENGIIPGSKKNEPRKGPFAGFVLLNSYTFNPEQIKSVLKNDWDIIVREIPKDPDAADETSFIFEIDGMTAAVNLIEDSVPNKEAEHFAEMNYMWPEAAAVTKTHVAQILIAVIENDQPAIDAGILFTKIAASCLKLENAIGIYTAGTVFQPEFYIDVAGLIDGGDLPILNWVYFGVYTNERGTSGYTYGLRTFGKEEIEVINSTAMPETIHDFLIDIVYYILSNDVTLEDGETIGFTEFQKLKITKSKGIALDGYTLKIEY
;
A
#
# COMPACT_ATOMS: atom_id res chain seq x y z
N MET A 1 23.24 -21.38 37.05
CA MET A 1 22.12 -21.32 36.11
C MET A 1 22.73 -20.75 34.86
N ASP A 2 22.80 -21.59 33.83
CA ASP A 2 23.62 -21.34 32.65
C ASP A 2 23.02 -20.19 31.84
N SER A 3 23.89 -19.41 31.19
CA SER A 3 23.52 -18.27 30.32
C SER A 3 22.47 -18.64 29.26
N ARG A 4 22.33 -19.93 28.92
CA ARG A 4 21.35 -20.46 27.95
C ARG A 4 19.93 -20.48 28.50
N ASP A 5 19.73 -20.96 29.72
CA ASP A 5 18.39 -21.05 30.33
C ASP A 5 17.81 -19.64 30.53
N GLU A 6 18.66 -18.69 30.90
CA GLU A 6 18.28 -17.27 31.04
C GLU A 6 17.87 -16.65 29.69
N ILE A 7 18.54 -16.99 28.59
CA ILE A 7 18.17 -16.55 27.24
C ILE A 7 16.81 -17.14 26.82
N LEU A 8 16.58 -18.43 27.10
CA LEU A 8 15.30 -19.08 26.75
C LEU A 8 14.13 -18.51 27.57
N GLU A 9 14.32 -18.24 28.86
CA GLU A 9 13.32 -17.57 29.69
C GLU A 9 13.00 -16.15 29.17
N GLN A 10 14.03 -15.40 28.76
CA GLN A 10 13.82 -14.08 28.14
C GLN A 10 13.05 -14.19 26.83
N ILE A 11 13.40 -15.12 25.94
CA ILE A 11 12.69 -15.34 24.67
C ILE A 11 11.23 -15.71 24.92
N ALA A 12 10.96 -16.57 25.91
CA ALA A 12 9.59 -16.95 26.26
C ALA A 12 8.78 -15.75 26.76
N ALA A 13 9.33 -14.96 27.68
CA ALA A 13 8.67 -13.77 28.21
C ALA A 13 8.40 -12.72 27.12
N ARG A 14 9.35 -12.51 26.20
CA ARG A 14 9.18 -11.61 25.05
C ARG A 14 8.09 -12.10 24.10
N HIS A 15 8.01 -13.42 23.88
CA HIS A 15 6.98 -13.99 23.03
C HIS A 15 5.57 -13.80 23.61
N GLU A 16 5.41 -13.92 24.93
CA GLU A 16 4.13 -13.64 25.61
C GLU A 16 3.72 -12.16 25.56
N ASN A 17 4.66 -11.26 25.30
CA ASN A 17 4.44 -9.81 25.15
C ASN A 17 4.38 -9.35 23.68
N ASP A 18 4.33 -10.27 22.72
CA ASP A 18 4.37 -9.99 21.27
C ASP A 18 5.62 -9.23 20.79
N GLU A 19 6.72 -9.27 21.55
CA GLU A 19 8.01 -8.63 21.25
C GLU A 19 8.85 -9.50 20.29
N HIS A 20 8.31 -9.79 19.11
CA HIS A 20 8.91 -10.75 18.18
C HIS A 20 10.17 -10.22 17.49
N GLN A 21 10.27 -8.92 17.22
CA GLN A 21 11.49 -8.31 16.68
C GLN A 21 12.64 -8.40 17.68
N GLU A 22 12.36 -8.23 18.97
CA GLU A 22 13.35 -8.31 20.04
C GLU A 22 13.86 -9.74 20.24
N ILE A 23 13.02 -10.76 20.00
CA ILE A 23 13.45 -12.16 19.96
C ILE A 23 14.41 -12.38 18.79
N ILE A 24 14.09 -11.85 17.60
CA ILE A 24 14.95 -11.94 16.41
C ILE A 24 16.29 -11.30 16.70
N ASP A 25 16.30 -10.08 17.23
CA ASP A 25 17.52 -9.33 17.53
C ASP A 25 18.37 -10.10 18.56
N ALA A 26 17.77 -10.59 19.65
CA ALA A 26 18.47 -11.33 20.69
C ALA A 26 19.10 -12.64 20.21
N ILE A 27 18.39 -13.44 19.40
CA ILE A 27 18.96 -14.68 18.85
C ILE A 27 19.98 -14.37 17.75
N SER A 28 19.81 -13.26 17.01
CA SER A 28 20.72 -12.86 15.94
C SER A 28 22.10 -12.42 16.45
N GLU A 29 22.19 -11.93 17.70
CA GLU A 29 23.46 -11.65 18.37
C GLU A 29 24.30 -12.91 18.62
N ILE A 30 23.67 -14.09 18.73
CA ILE A 30 24.35 -15.37 18.88
C ILE A 30 24.93 -15.77 17.51
N PRO A 31 26.22 -16.12 17.38
CA PRO A 31 26.78 -16.58 16.12
C PRO A 31 26.01 -17.78 15.54
N GLU A 32 25.82 -17.82 14.22
CA GLU A 32 25.06 -18.90 13.55
C GLU A 32 25.58 -20.30 13.91
N SER A 33 26.89 -20.46 14.07
CA SER A 33 27.52 -21.73 14.47
C SER A 33 27.22 -22.17 15.92
N GLU A 34 26.68 -21.27 16.74
CA GLU A 34 26.34 -21.49 18.15
C GLU A 34 24.83 -21.61 18.39
N ARG A 35 24.00 -21.36 17.36
CA ARG A 35 22.55 -21.52 17.44
C ARG A 35 22.19 -23.00 17.32
N ASP A 36 21.66 -23.56 18.39
CA ASP A 36 21.15 -24.93 18.38
C ASP A 36 19.74 -25.02 17.76
N TYR A 37 19.26 -26.26 17.57
CA TYR A 37 17.94 -26.55 17.02
C TYR A 37 16.81 -25.73 17.64
N GLU A 38 16.81 -25.60 18.97
CA GLU A 38 15.76 -24.91 19.71
C GLU A 38 15.77 -23.41 19.42
N LEU A 39 16.96 -22.78 19.43
CA LEU A 39 17.13 -21.38 19.07
C LEU A 39 16.75 -21.10 17.61
N ILE A 40 17.11 -21.97 16.68
CA ILE A 40 16.73 -21.83 15.26
C ILE A 40 15.20 -21.91 15.11
N CYS A 41 14.55 -22.86 15.80
CA CYS A 41 13.10 -22.99 15.74
C CYS A 41 12.38 -21.80 16.40
N LEU A 42 12.91 -21.24 17.49
CA LEU A 42 12.36 -20.04 18.14
C LEU A 42 12.55 -18.79 17.29
N LEU A 43 13.70 -18.67 16.62
CA LEU A 43 13.97 -17.61 15.65
C LEU A 43 13.00 -17.67 14.47
N ALA A 44 12.80 -18.86 13.89
CA ALA A 44 11.84 -19.06 12.82
C ALA A 44 10.40 -18.73 13.24
N ARG A 45 10.00 -19.08 14.48
CA ARG A 45 8.70 -18.68 15.03
C ARG A 45 8.55 -17.17 15.10
N ALA A 46 9.59 -16.46 15.55
CA ALA A 46 9.56 -15.01 15.63
C ALA A 46 9.46 -14.37 14.23
N TYR A 47 10.17 -14.90 13.24
CA TYR A 47 10.04 -14.47 11.84
C TYR A 47 8.63 -14.71 11.27
N ASN A 48 8.02 -15.87 11.55
CA ASN A 48 6.63 -16.13 11.16
C ASN A 48 5.65 -15.11 11.74
N ASN A 49 5.85 -14.69 12.99
CA ASN A 49 4.94 -13.74 13.65
C ASN A 49 5.16 -12.27 13.21
N ILE A 50 6.28 -11.95 12.57
CA ILE A 50 6.48 -10.65 11.90
C ILE A 50 6.22 -10.73 10.39
N GLU A 51 5.54 -11.79 9.95
CA GLU A 51 5.14 -12.05 8.56
C GLU A 51 6.30 -12.26 7.56
N ASP A 52 7.51 -12.52 8.06
CA ASP A 52 8.66 -12.91 7.23
C ASP A 52 8.72 -14.44 7.12
N HIS A 53 7.73 -14.99 6.43
CA HIS A 53 7.55 -16.44 6.27
C HIS A 53 8.67 -17.08 5.42
N GLU A 54 9.26 -16.34 4.49
CA GLU A 54 10.38 -16.81 3.68
C GLU A 54 11.60 -17.08 4.56
N LYS A 55 11.96 -16.13 5.44
CA LYS A 55 13.07 -16.34 6.37
C LYS A 55 12.76 -17.42 7.41
N ALA A 56 11.53 -17.47 7.90
CA ALA A 56 11.10 -18.53 8.81
C ALA A 56 11.25 -19.91 8.17
N LEU A 57 10.81 -20.07 6.92
CA LEU A 57 10.91 -21.31 6.17
C LEU A 57 12.36 -21.71 5.89
N GLU A 58 13.21 -20.76 5.46
CA GLU A 58 14.64 -20.98 5.25
C GLU A 58 15.30 -21.57 6.52
N LEU A 59 15.03 -20.95 7.67
CA LEU A 59 15.56 -21.40 8.97
C LEU A 59 15.05 -22.79 9.35
N LEU A 60 13.75 -23.04 9.22
CA LEU A 60 13.16 -24.36 9.53
C LEU A 60 13.72 -25.47 8.64
N LEU A 61 13.90 -25.19 7.35
CA LEU A 61 14.48 -26.14 6.41
C LEU A 61 15.97 -26.43 6.69
N SER A 62 16.72 -25.46 7.24
CA SER A 62 18.11 -25.66 7.63
C SER A 62 18.30 -26.74 8.71
N VAL A 63 17.28 -26.98 9.54
CA VAL A 63 17.26 -27.97 10.63
C VAL A 63 16.30 -29.13 10.37
N LYS A 64 15.95 -29.39 9.10
CA LYS A 64 14.97 -30.42 8.71
C LYS A 64 15.29 -31.83 9.22
N GLU A 65 16.56 -32.21 9.30
CA GLU A 65 16.97 -33.56 9.75
C GLU A 65 16.53 -33.85 11.19
N GLU A 66 16.58 -32.83 12.05
CA GLU A 66 16.17 -32.88 13.45
C GLU A 66 14.66 -32.63 13.56
N GLY A 67 14.16 -31.61 12.84
CA GLY A 67 12.79 -31.13 12.91
C GLY A 67 11.72 -32.12 12.42
N GLN A 68 12.07 -33.07 11.55
CA GLN A 68 11.10 -34.08 11.06
C GLN A 68 10.45 -34.93 12.17
N TYR A 69 11.04 -34.97 13.37
CA TYR A 69 10.54 -35.68 14.55
C TYR A 69 9.83 -34.77 15.57
N ASP A 70 9.79 -33.46 15.34
CA ASP A 70 9.19 -32.47 16.23
C ASP A 70 7.86 -31.96 15.66
N ILE A 71 6.80 -32.11 16.44
CA ILE A 71 5.45 -31.69 16.06
C ILE A 71 5.35 -30.16 15.90
N LEU A 72 6.05 -29.38 16.72
CA LEU A 72 6.01 -27.92 16.65
C LEU A 72 6.76 -27.41 15.41
N TRP A 73 7.78 -28.13 14.96
CA TRP A 73 8.46 -27.84 13.71
C TRP A 73 7.54 -28.04 12.51
N HIS A 74 6.79 -29.16 12.47
CA HIS A 74 5.79 -29.41 11.42
C HIS A 74 4.69 -28.34 11.43
N PHE A 75 4.24 -27.91 12.61
CA PHE A 75 3.27 -26.81 12.69
C PHE A 75 3.84 -25.50 12.13
N ARG A 76 5.06 -25.11 12.53
CA ARG A 76 5.70 -23.86 12.10
C ARG A 76 6.02 -23.83 10.60
N ILE A 77 6.42 -24.97 10.03
CA ILE A 77 6.65 -25.05 8.58
C ILE A 77 5.33 -25.05 7.81
N GLY A 78 4.28 -25.69 8.34
CA GLY A 78 2.93 -25.63 7.80
C GLY A 78 2.39 -24.21 7.79
N TYR A 79 2.56 -23.48 8.89
CA TYR A 79 2.20 -22.06 9.00
C TYR A 79 2.93 -21.22 7.96
N ALA A 80 4.25 -21.36 7.82
CA ALA A 80 5.01 -20.63 6.81
C ALA A 80 4.53 -20.96 5.39
N TYR A 81 4.32 -22.24 5.07
CA TYR A 81 3.80 -22.65 3.77
C TYR A 81 2.40 -22.09 3.48
N TYR A 82 1.52 -22.07 4.48
CA TYR A 82 0.16 -21.55 4.34
C TYR A 82 0.18 -20.07 3.93
N TYR A 83 0.88 -19.23 4.68
CA TYR A 83 0.96 -17.79 4.37
C TYR A 83 1.80 -17.48 3.13
N MET A 84 2.61 -18.42 2.66
CA MET A 84 3.31 -18.34 1.38
C MET A 84 2.49 -18.89 0.19
N ASP A 85 1.21 -19.22 0.40
CA ASP A 85 0.30 -19.80 -0.61
C ASP A 85 0.82 -21.15 -1.18
N MET A 86 1.64 -21.87 -0.40
CA MET A 86 2.17 -23.19 -0.72
C MET A 86 1.27 -24.29 -0.12
N LEU A 87 -0.01 -24.27 -0.49
CA LEU A 87 -1.09 -25.00 0.19
C LEU A 87 -0.87 -26.51 0.25
N GLU A 88 -0.36 -27.17 -0.79
CA GLU A 88 -0.12 -28.63 -0.73
C GLU A 88 1.02 -29.00 0.22
N SER A 89 1.95 -28.08 0.45
CA SER A 89 3.02 -28.26 1.42
C SER A 89 2.53 -27.97 2.83
N ALA A 90 1.66 -26.97 2.99
CA ALA A 90 0.96 -26.66 4.23
C ALA A 90 0.08 -27.84 4.68
N GLU A 91 -0.72 -28.39 3.77
CA GLU A 91 -1.62 -29.52 4.04
C GLU A 91 -0.84 -30.71 4.62
N LYS A 92 0.23 -31.14 3.94
CA LYS A 92 1.08 -32.25 4.40
C LYS A 92 1.71 -31.98 5.77
N ALA A 93 2.10 -30.74 6.04
CA ALA A 93 2.70 -30.36 7.30
C ALA A 93 1.67 -30.42 8.46
N PHE A 94 0.46 -29.89 8.25
CA PHE A 94 -0.61 -29.96 9.25
C PHE A 94 -1.15 -31.38 9.44
N GLU A 95 -1.27 -32.18 8.38
CA GLU A 95 -1.58 -33.62 8.50
C GLU A 95 -0.56 -34.33 9.40
N ARG A 96 0.73 -34.00 9.23
CA ARG A 96 1.80 -34.58 10.06
C ARG A 96 1.71 -34.17 11.53
N VAL A 97 1.22 -32.96 11.82
CA VAL A 97 0.89 -32.54 13.19
C VAL A 97 -0.23 -33.42 13.75
N LEU A 98 -1.33 -33.57 13.01
CA LEU A 98 -2.51 -34.31 13.45
C LEU A 98 -2.31 -35.83 13.55
N GLU A 99 -1.33 -36.40 12.84
CA GLU A 99 -0.90 -37.79 13.03
C GLU A 99 -0.37 -38.04 14.46
N SER A 100 0.25 -37.03 15.06
CA SER A 100 0.87 -37.10 16.40
C SER A 100 -0.02 -36.53 17.49
N ASP A 101 -0.77 -35.47 17.20
CA ASP A 101 -1.73 -34.82 18.10
C ASP A 101 -3.07 -34.57 17.39
N PRO A 102 -3.97 -35.58 17.34
CA PRO A 102 -5.25 -35.47 16.63
C PRO A 102 -6.23 -34.46 17.23
N GLU A 103 -5.98 -33.94 18.44
CA GLU A 103 -6.83 -32.96 19.12
C GLU A 103 -6.29 -31.52 19.00
N ASN A 104 -5.20 -31.32 18.26
CA ASN A 104 -4.60 -30.01 18.04
C ASN A 104 -5.54 -29.11 17.23
N ARG A 105 -6.24 -28.19 17.90
CA ARG A 105 -7.26 -27.33 17.27
C ARG A 105 -6.68 -26.43 16.20
N ASP A 106 -5.54 -25.81 16.46
CA ASP A 106 -4.93 -24.88 15.50
C ASP A 106 -4.58 -25.63 14.20
N ALA A 107 -4.01 -26.83 14.29
CA ALA A 107 -3.69 -27.63 13.11
C ALA A 107 -4.94 -28.16 12.38
N ILE A 108 -6.05 -28.42 13.09
CA ILE A 108 -7.34 -28.75 12.47
C ILE A 108 -7.85 -27.54 11.68
N ASP A 109 -7.91 -26.36 12.30
CA ASP A 109 -8.43 -25.14 11.70
C ASP A 109 -7.61 -24.77 10.44
N PHE A 110 -6.27 -24.75 10.55
CA PHE A 110 -5.40 -24.48 9.40
C PHE A 110 -5.53 -25.54 8.29
N LEU A 111 -5.70 -26.82 8.64
CA LEU A 111 -5.86 -27.87 7.63
C LEU A 111 -7.21 -27.76 6.91
N GLU A 112 -8.29 -27.41 7.63
CA GLU A 112 -9.60 -27.14 7.04
C GLU A 112 -9.51 -25.94 6.09
N TRP A 113 -8.94 -24.81 6.52
CA TRP A 113 -8.75 -23.64 5.66
C TRP A 113 -7.89 -23.97 4.44
N THR A 114 -6.76 -24.68 4.63
CA THR A 114 -5.88 -25.08 3.53
C THR A 114 -6.64 -25.90 2.48
N ARG A 115 -7.49 -26.83 2.92
CA ARG A 115 -8.26 -27.70 2.01
C ARG A 115 -9.37 -26.96 1.28
N ASP A 116 -10.07 -26.08 1.99
CA ASP A 116 -11.09 -25.22 1.38
C ASP A 116 -10.45 -24.33 0.29
N GLU A 117 -9.29 -23.73 0.58
CA GLU A 117 -8.57 -22.91 -0.39
C GLU A 117 -8.04 -23.72 -1.60
N ILE A 118 -7.61 -24.97 -1.39
CA ILE A 118 -7.24 -25.89 -2.48
C ILE A 118 -8.46 -26.22 -3.35
N GLU A 119 -9.63 -26.47 -2.73
CA GLU A 119 -10.88 -26.75 -3.45
C GLU A 119 -11.31 -25.53 -4.29
N GLU A 120 -11.32 -24.33 -3.70
CA GLU A 120 -11.61 -23.08 -4.39
C GLU A 120 -10.66 -22.84 -5.57
N ALA A 121 -9.36 -23.01 -5.36
CA ALA A 121 -8.36 -22.86 -6.42
C ALA A 121 -8.60 -23.86 -7.56
N ALA A 122 -9.00 -25.09 -7.25
CA ALA A 122 -9.34 -26.10 -8.25
C ALA A 122 -10.61 -25.76 -9.05
N GLU A 123 -11.60 -25.10 -8.43
CA GLU A 123 -12.79 -24.59 -9.12
C GLU A 123 -12.49 -23.42 -10.06
N ILE A 124 -11.57 -22.53 -9.66
CA ILE A 124 -11.20 -21.33 -10.41
C ILE A 124 -10.25 -21.65 -11.56
N LYS A 125 -9.40 -22.67 -11.40
CA LYS A 125 -8.34 -23.04 -12.34
C LYS A 125 -8.79 -23.14 -13.81
N PRO A 126 -9.92 -23.79 -14.18
CA PRO A 126 -10.34 -23.83 -15.58
C PRO A 126 -10.59 -22.45 -16.19
N MET A 127 -11.16 -21.53 -15.40
CA MET A 127 -11.43 -20.16 -15.85
C MET A 127 -10.14 -19.32 -15.90
N GLN A 128 -9.20 -19.57 -14.99
CA GLN A 128 -7.88 -18.97 -15.03
C GLN A 128 -7.07 -19.45 -16.26
N GLU A 129 -7.14 -20.74 -16.59
CA GLU A 129 -6.51 -21.31 -17.80
C GLU A 129 -7.10 -20.70 -19.08
N GLU A 130 -8.42 -20.55 -19.16
CA GLU A 130 -9.10 -19.89 -20.29
C GLU A 130 -8.65 -18.43 -20.43
N ASN A 131 -8.62 -17.68 -19.33
CA ASN A 131 -8.14 -16.30 -19.34
C ASN A 131 -6.67 -16.19 -19.75
N ALA A 132 -5.80 -17.05 -19.22
CA ALA A 132 -4.38 -17.06 -19.58
C ALA A 132 -4.16 -17.34 -21.08
N LEU A 133 -4.96 -18.23 -21.66
CA LEU A 133 -4.91 -18.50 -23.09
C LEU A 133 -5.35 -17.28 -23.90
N ASP A 134 -6.48 -16.66 -23.53
CA ASP A 134 -7.00 -15.47 -24.21
C ASP A 134 -6.01 -14.30 -24.13
N GLN A 135 -5.40 -14.08 -22.97
CA GLN A 135 -4.40 -13.04 -22.75
C GLN A 135 -3.13 -13.29 -23.56
N MET A 136 -2.66 -14.55 -23.62
CA MET A 136 -1.53 -14.91 -24.46
C MET A 136 -1.82 -14.67 -25.94
N ILE A 137 -3.01 -15.05 -26.42
CA ILE A 137 -3.45 -14.79 -27.80
C ILE A 137 -3.53 -13.29 -28.06
N HIS A 138 -4.12 -12.52 -27.15
CA HIS A 138 -4.25 -11.08 -27.27
C HIS A 138 -2.89 -10.39 -27.35
N TRP A 139 -1.97 -10.73 -26.44
CA TRP A 139 -0.61 -10.21 -26.43
C TRP A 139 0.14 -10.53 -27.73
N LEU A 140 0.11 -11.80 -28.16
CA LEU A 140 0.74 -12.22 -29.42
C LEU A 140 0.13 -11.52 -30.65
N SER A 141 -1.15 -11.16 -30.60
CA SER A 141 -1.85 -10.48 -31.69
C SER A 141 -1.48 -9.01 -31.85
N HIS A 142 -0.78 -8.42 -30.88
CA HIS A 142 -0.39 -7.02 -30.93
C HIS A 142 0.51 -6.73 -32.15
N GLU A 143 0.44 -5.52 -32.69
CA GLU A 143 1.16 -5.12 -33.92
C GLU A 143 2.68 -5.19 -33.82
N ASN A 144 3.21 -5.09 -32.60
CA ASN A 144 4.63 -5.17 -32.29
C ASN A 144 5.12 -6.62 -32.13
N GLU A 145 4.19 -7.59 -32.04
CA GLU A 145 4.48 -9.01 -31.87
C GLU A 145 4.26 -9.77 -33.18
N LEU A 146 3.14 -10.50 -33.32
CA LEU A 146 2.80 -11.20 -34.57
C LEU A 146 1.93 -10.34 -35.51
N GLY A 147 1.24 -9.32 -34.97
CA GLY A 147 0.26 -8.49 -35.67
C GLY A 147 -1.06 -9.18 -36.03
N ALA A 148 -1.25 -10.43 -35.60
CA ALA A 148 -2.46 -11.22 -35.71
C ALA A 148 -2.40 -12.41 -34.74
N ALA A 149 -3.54 -13.05 -34.48
CA ALA A 149 -3.58 -14.26 -33.66
C ALA A 149 -2.64 -15.36 -34.22
N PRO A 150 -1.98 -16.14 -33.34
CA PRO A 150 -1.10 -17.22 -33.77
C PRO A 150 -1.89 -18.26 -34.58
N ALA A 151 -1.21 -18.90 -35.54
CA ALA A 151 -1.82 -19.92 -36.40
C ALA A 151 -2.23 -21.18 -35.62
N GLU A 152 -1.45 -21.53 -34.59
CA GLU A 152 -1.68 -22.63 -33.65
C GLU A 152 -1.14 -22.19 -32.27
N ILE A 153 -1.82 -22.55 -31.18
CA ILE A 153 -1.38 -22.32 -29.80
C ILE A 153 -1.90 -23.44 -28.90
N GLU A 154 -1.05 -23.95 -28.00
CA GLU A 154 -1.38 -25.05 -27.09
C GLU A 154 -0.70 -24.84 -25.72
N LYS A 155 -1.43 -25.08 -24.63
CA LYS A 155 -0.85 -25.21 -23.28
C LYS A 155 0.01 -26.46 -23.22
N VAL A 156 1.23 -26.34 -22.70
CA VAL A 156 2.21 -27.44 -22.61
C VAL A 156 2.73 -27.71 -21.20
N GLY A 157 2.48 -26.79 -20.26
CA GLY A 157 2.90 -26.93 -18.88
C GLY A 157 2.40 -25.76 -18.04
N GLU A 158 2.68 -25.85 -16.75
CA GLU A 158 2.38 -24.84 -15.74
C GLU A 158 3.36 -24.98 -14.58
N PHE A 159 3.61 -23.92 -13.83
CA PHE A 159 4.54 -23.91 -12.71
C PHE A 159 4.21 -22.77 -11.74
N ASP A 160 4.71 -22.90 -10.50
CA ASP A 160 4.64 -21.85 -9.49
C ASP A 160 6.01 -21.20 -9.30
N LEU A 161 6.03 -19.88 -9.20
CA LEU A 161 7.25 -19.11 -8.96
C LEU A 161 6.92 -17.83 -8.18
N HIS A 162 7.62 -17.57 -7.06
CA HIS A 162 7.40 -16.41 -6.17
C HIS A 162 5.95 -16.28 -5.67
N GLY A 163 5.33 -17.40 -5.29
CA GLY A 163 3.93 -17.41 -4.82
C GLY A 163 2.90 -17.06 -5.89
N LYS A 164 3.26 -17.20 -7.17
CA LYS A 164 2.38 -16.94 -8.31
C LYS A 164 2.35 -18.13 -9.26
N HIS A 165 1.20 -18.33 -9.90
CA HIS A 165 0.96 -19.39 -10.86
C HIS A 165 1.17 -18.92 -12.31
N TYR A 166 1.75 -19.80 -13.14
CA TYR A 166 2.10 -19.53 -14.54
C TYR A 166 1.75 -20.68 -15.46
N TYR A 167 1.35 -20.34 -16.68
CA TYR A 167 1.04 -21.27 -17.77
C TYR A 167 2.06 -21.11 -18.90
N ILE A 168 2.52 -22.25 -19.41
CA ILE A 168 3.46 -22.34 -20.53
C ILE A 168 2.68 -22.69 -21.79
N TYR A 169 2.87 -21.88 -22.83
CA TYR A 169 2.29 -22.09 -24.14
C TYR A 169 3.37 -22.36 -25.16
N LYS A 170 3.07 -23.25 -26.11
CA LYS A 170 3.75 -23.24 -27.41
C LYS A 170 2.80 -22.67 -28.46
N TYR A 171 3.33 -21.91 -29.41
CA TYR A 171 2.53 -21.35 -30.50
C TYR A 171 3.30 -21.29 -31.81
N LYS A 172 2.59 -21.14 -32.93
CA LYS A 172 3.16 -20.92 -34.25
C LYS A 172 2.68 -19.61 -34.82
N LYS A 173 3.59 -18.84 -35.41
CA LYS A 173 3.24 -17.63 -36.16
C LYS A 173 2.52 -17.98 -37.46
N THR A 174 3.02 -18.95 -38.23
CA THR A 174 2.33 -19.54 -39.38
C THR A 174 2.43 -21.07 -39.35
N LYS A 175 1.56 -21.79 -40.08
CA LYS A 175 1.49 -23.26 -40.02
C LYS A 175 2.80 -23.99 -40.39
N GLU A 176 3.64 -23.35 -41.19
CA GLU A 176 4.90 -23.90 -41.70
C GLU A 176 6.12 -23.51 -40.83
N GLU A 177 5.93 -22.63 -39.85
CA GLU A 177 7.00 -22.15 -38.95
C GLU A 177 7.18 -23.06 -37.72
N PRO A 178 8.36 -23.02 -37.07
CA PRO A 178 8.61 -23.80 -35.86
C PRO A 178 7.69 -23.37 -34.71
N TRP A 179 7.50 -24.27 -33.76
CA TRP A 179 6.85 -23.94 -32.50
C TRP A 179 7.75 -23.02 -31.69
N LEU A 180 7.16 -21.94 -31.17
CA LEU A 180 7.78 -21.00 -30.26
C LEU A 180 7.21 -21.16 -28.86
N ILE A 181 7.94 -20.75 -27.83
CA ILE A 181 7.51 -20.81 -26.42
C ILE A 181 7.04 -19.44 -25.94
N GLY A 182 6.02 -19.40 -25.10
CA GLY A 182 5.62 -18.20 -24.35
C GLY A 182 5.07 -18.56 -22.99
N VAL A 183 5.02 -17.57 -22.11
CA VAL A 183 4.55 -17.71 -20.73
C VAL A 183 3.47 -16.67 -20.45
N CYS A 184 2.41 -17.09 -19.78
CA CYS A 184 1.36 -16.21 -19.28
C CYS A 184 1.07 -16.58 -17.83
N GLY A 185 1.20 -15.63 -16.91
CA GLY A 185 1.01 -15.90 -15.50
C GLY A 185 1.19 -14.69 -14.62
N GLY A 186 1.48 -14.96 -13.34
CA GLY A 186 1.42 -13.96 -12.29
C GLY A 186 0.09 -13.95 -11.55
N TYR A 187 -0.68 -15.03 -11.63
CA TYR A 187 -1.93 -15.19 -10.90
C TYR A 187 -1.64 -15.58 -9.44
N GLY A 188 -2.43 -15.08 -8.49
CA GLY A 188 -2.64 -15.83 -7.25
C GLY A 188 -3.46 -17.09 -7.53
N ARG A 189 -3.37 -18.11 -6.67
CA ARG A 189 -4.04 -19.40 -6.89
C ARG A 189 -5.56 -19.30 -7.02
N ARG A 190 -6.16 -18.25 -6.46
CA ARG A 190 -7.60 -17.94 -6.51
C ARG A 190 -7.92 -16.70 -7.37
N ASP A 191 -6.94 -16.11 -8.03
CA ASP A 191 -7.14 -14.89 -8.80
C ASP A 191 -7.45 -15.20 -10.27
N LEU A 192 -8.38 -14.46 -10.86
CA LEU A 192 -8.60 -14.47 -12.30
C LEU A 192 -7.76 -13.43 -13.04
N ASP A 193 -7.23 -12.44 -12.33
CA ASP A 193 -6.32 -11.44 -12.88
C ASP A 193 -4.88 -11.79 -12.53
N HIS A 194 -3.97 -11.53 -13.47
CA HIS A 194 -2.53 -11.74 -13.27
C HIS A 194 -1.79 -10.41 -13.23
N CYS A 195 -0.62 -10.37 -12.59
CA CYS A 195 0.21 -9.16 -12.49
C CYS A 195 0.96 -8.78 -13.78
N GLY A 196 0.43 -9.13 -14.96
CA GLY A 196 0.96 -8.69 -16.25
C GLY A 196 2.11 -9.52 -16.84
N HIS A 197 2.45 -10.69 -16.29
CA HIS A 197 3.51 -11.54 -16.85
C HIS A 197 3.03 -12.35 -18.08
N VAL A 198 2.82 -11.68 -19.21
CA VAL A 198 2.50 -12.30 -20.52
C VAL A 198 3.62 -11.96 -21.49
N PHE A 199 4.35 -12.97 -21.97
CA PHE A 199 5.57 -12.70 -22.72
C PHE A 199 6.08 -13.87 -23.55
N SER A 200 6.81 -13.52 -24.61
CA SER A 200 7.63 -14.43 -25.39
C SER A 200 8.77 -13.68 -26.07
N GLU A 201 9.98 -14.25 -26.04
CA GLU A 201 11.14 -13.81 -26.85
C GLU A 201 11.12 -14.40 -28.27
N MET A 202 10.01 -15.04 -28.68
CA MET A 202 9.86 -15.72 -29.97
C MET A 202 10.92 -16.82 -30.17
N GLU A 203 11.38 -17.44 -29.08
CA GLU A 203 12.32 -18.55 -29.11
C GLU A 203 11.63 -19.87 -29.48
N GLU A 204 12.35 -20.76 -30.15
CA GLU A 204 11.86 -22.11 -30.43
C GLU A 204 11.58 -22.91 -29.15
N TYR A 205 10.44 -23.60 -29.16
CA TYR A 205 9.98 -24.49 -28.11
C TYR A 205 10.69 -25.84 -28.17
N TYR A 206 11.24 -26.26 -27.02
CA TYR A 206 11.83 -27.57 -26.80
C TYR A 206 11.21 -28.20 -25.55
N PRO A 207 10.59 -29.39 -25.63
CA PRO A 207 9.88 -30.00 -24.50
C PRO A 207 10.74 -30.17 -23.25
N ASP A 208 11.98 -30.64 -23.43
CA ASP A 208 12.87 -31.01 -22.31
C ASP A 208 13.36 -29.79 -21.49
N THR A 209 13.23 -28.57 -22.04
CA THR A 209 13.72 -27.34 -21.40
C THR A 209 12.60 -26.29 -21.23
N ALA A 210 11.34 -26.65 -21.45
CA ALA A 210 10.26 -25.68 -21.56
C ALA A 210 10.03 -24.91 -20.25
N GLU A 211 10.01 -25.61 -19.12
CA GLU A 211 9.82 -25.02 -17.79
C GLU A 211 10.99 -24.13 -17.38
N GLU A 212 12.23 -24.64 -17.50
CA GLU A 212 13.44 -23.85 -17.21
C GLU A 212 13.49 -22.55 -18.03
N LYS A 213 13.14 -22.62 -19.31
CA LYS A 213 13.05 -21.44 -20.18
C LYS A 213 11.95 -20.48 -19.75
N ALA A 214 10.76 -21.00 -19.40
CA ALA A 214 9.66 -20.17 -18.94
C ALA A 214 10.00 -19.43 -17.63
N ILE A 215 10.67 -20.10 -16.69
CA ILE A 215 11.19 -19.47 -15.47
C ILE A 215 12.16 -18.34 -15.80
N VAL A 216 13.10 -18.56 -16.74
CA VAL A 216 14.04 -17.51 -17.18
C VAL A 216 13.31 -16.31 -17.77
N LEU A 217 12.28 -16.52 -18.60
CA LEU A 217 11.46 -15.45 -19.17
C LEU A 217 10.76 -14.62 -18.07
N VAL A 218 10.19 -15.30 -17.06
CA VAL A 218 9.54 -14.62 -15.92
C VAL A 218 10.56 -13.84 -15.09
N GLU A 219 11.72 -14.41 -14.78
CA GLU A 219 12.78 -13.71 -14.05
C GLU A 219 13.33 -12.50 -14.82
N MET A 220 13.43 -12.57 -16.14
CA MET A 220 13.82 -11.44 -16.98
C MET A 220 12.82 -10.28 -16.89
N LEU A 221 11.51 -10.57 -17.00
CA LEU A 221 10.46 -9.56 -16.84
C LEU A 221 10.46 -8.96 -15.43
N ARG A 222 10.49 -9.82 -14.41
CA ARG A 222 10.53 -9.41 -13.01
C ARG A 222 11.73 -8.51 -12.75
N LYS A 223 12.92 -8.89 -13.22
CA LYS A 223 14.14 -8.09 -13.07
C LYS A 223 14.04 -6.76 -13.79
N ALA A 224 13.51 -6.73 -15.02
CA ALA A 224 13.31 -5.48 -15.75
C ALA A 224 12.37 -4.53 -14.99
N TRP A 225 11.25 -5.03 -14.47
CA TRP A 225 10.33 -4.25 -13.64
C TRP A 225 10.92 -3.82 -12.31
N MET A 226 11.72 -4.66 -11.65
CA MET A 226 12.42 -4.29 -10.42
C MET A 226 13.49 -3.23 -10.68
N GLU A 227 14.24 -3.30 -11.77
CA GLU A 227 15.23 -2.30 -12.15
C GLU A 227 14.56 -0.97 -12.54
N GLU A 228 13.43 -1.03 -13.25
CA GLU A 228 12.63 0.15 -13.61
C GLU A 228 12.00 0.80 -12.37
N ALA A 229 11.41 0.01 -11.49
CA ALA A 229 10.88 0.47 -10.21
C ALA A 229 11.99 1.01 -9.29
N GLU A 230 13.15 0.36 -9.20
CA GLU A 230 14.30 0.88 -8.44
C GLU A 230 14.82 2.20 -9.01
N LYS A 231 14.82 2.34 -10.33
CA LYS A 231 15.25 3.56 -11.00
C LYS A 231 14.27 4.69 -10.74
N GLU A 232 12.98 4.41 -10.86
CA GLU A 232 11.89 5.34 -10.52
C GLU A 232 11.95 5.72 -9.02
N MET A 233 12.16 4.76 -8.13
CA MET A 233 12.35 5.00 -6.70
C MET A 233 13.58 5.86 -6.41
N LYS A 234 14.72 5.61 -7.07
CA LYS A 234 15.95 6.42 -6.93
C LYS A 234 15.78 7.82 -7.51
N GLU A 235 15.07 7.96 -8.62
CA GLU A 235 14.75 9.26 -9.24
C GLU A 235 13.77 10.06 -8.36
N ASN A 236 12.89 9.38 -7.61
CA ASN A 236 11.94 9.97 -6.68
C ASN A 236 12.45 10.04 -5.22
N GLY A 237 13.72 9.71 -4.95
CA GLY A 237 14.33 9.83 -3.62
C GLY A 237 13.87 8.81 -2.58
N ILE A 238 13.24 7.71 -3.00
CA ILE A 238 12.77 6.60 -2.14
C ILE A 238 13.93 5.60 -1.95
N ILE A 239 14.35 5.39 -0.69
CA ILE A 239 15.43 4.45 -0.32
C ILE A 239 14.80 3.10 0.08
N PRO A 240 15.15 1.97 -0.58
CA PRO A 240 14.66 0.66 -0.17
C PRO A 240 15.21 0.26 1.21
N GLY A 241 14.33 -0.11 2.14
CA GLY A 241 14.70 -0.63 3.47
C GLY A 241 14.33 0.22 4.68
N SER A 242 13.62 1.35 4.53
CA SER A 242 13.04 2.03 5.69
C SER A 242 11.73 1.35 6.12
N LYS A 243 11.80 0.67 7.28
CA LYS A 243 10.70 0.02 8.00
C LYS A 243 9.43 0.89 8.11
N LYS A 244 8.28 0.33 7.69
CA LYS A 244 6.99 0.19 8.40
C LYS A 244 5.81 0.18 7.41
N ASN A 245 5.16 -0.99 7.29
CA ASN A 245 3.79 -1.14 6.78
C ASN A 245 2.76 -0.72 7.85
N GLU A 246 2.98 0.43 8.48
CA GLU A 246 1.92 1.15 9.19
C GLU A 246 1.55 2.37 8.32
N PRO A 247 0.28 2.77 8.22
CA PRO A 247 -0.07 4.05 7.61
C PRO A 247 0.77 5.14 8.28
N ARG A 248 1.63 5.77 7.47
CA ARG A 248 2.69 6.66 7.95
C ARG A 248 2.03 7.87 8.63
N LYS A 249 2.01 7.90 9.96
CA LYS A 249 1.75 9.12 10.75
C LYS A 249 2.88 10.10 10.49
N GLY A 250 2.71 10.92 9.46
CA GLY A 250 3.60 12.02 9.11
C GLY A 250 3.00 13.34 9.56
N PRO A 251 3.81 14.41 9.69
CA PRO A 251 3.28 15.73 10.02
C PRO A 251 2.26 16.17 8.97
N PHE A 252 1.23 16.88 9.40
CA PHE A 252 0.31 17.54 8.48
C PHE A 252 1.07 18.63 7.75
N ALA A 253 1.36 18.41 6.47
CA ALA A 253 2.18 19.31 5.67
C ALA A 253 1.51 19.66 4.34
N GLY A 254 1.76 20.87 3.86
CA GLY A 254 1.28 21.34 2.56
C GLY A 254 1.85 22.69 2.19
N PHE A 255 1.58 23.10 0.95
CA PHE A 255 2.24 24.25 0.33
C PHE A 255 1.21 25.25 -0.18
N VAL A 256 1.15 26.43 0.40
CA VAL A 256 0.38 27.54 -0.18
C VAL A 256 1.21 28.15 -1.30
N LEU A 257 0.68 28.12 -2.51
CA LEU A 257 1.37 28.54 -3.73
C LEU A 257 1.21 30.05 -3.89
N LEU A 258 2.31 30.76 -4.18
CA LEU A 258 2.34 32.21 -4.32
C LEU A 258 2.78 32.65 -5.73
N ASN A 259 2.09 33.62 -6.31
CA ASN A 259 2.50 34.23 -7.60
C ASN A 259 3.53 35.38 -7.46
N SER A 260 4.01 35.65 -6.25
CA SER A 260 5.11 36.57 -5.96
C SER A 260 5.80 36.18 -4.65
N TYR A 261 7.01 36.70 -4.41
CA TYR A 261 7.78 36.46 -3.18
C TYR A 261 7.25 37.20 -1.93
N THR A 262 6.10 37.85 -2.02
CA THR A 262 5.54 38.63 -0.91
C THR A 262 5.09 37.69 0.20
N PHE A 263 5.68 37.84 1.39
CA PHE A 263 5.30 37.11 2.60
C PHE A 263 5.09 38.08 3.75
N ASN A 264 3.92 38.02 4.37
CA ASN A 264 3.56 38.90 5.48
C ASN A 264 3.14 38.08 6.70
N PRO A 265 4.09 37.67 7.56
CA PRO A 265 3.80 36.83 8.72
C PRO A 265 2.89 37.54 9.72
N GLU A 266 2.97 38.87 9.86
CA GLU A 266 2.11 39.64 10.77
C GLU A 266 0.65 39.67 10.29
N GLN A 267 0.42 39.71 8.98
CA GLN A 267 -0.93 39.54 8.43
C GLN A 267 -1.47 38.15 8.75
N ILE A 268 -0.69 37.09 8.51
CA ILE A 268 -1.11 35.71 8.82
C ILE A 268 -1.44 35.57 10.31
N LYS A 269 -0.59 36.07 11.21
CA LYS A 269 -0.83 36.07 12.67
C LYS A 269 -2.08 36.85 13.05
N SER A 270 -2.34 37.99 12.41
CA SER A 270 -3.56 38.78 12.65
C SER A 270 -4.82 38.04 12.19
N VAL A 271 -4.75 37.35 11.04
CA VAL A 271 -5.87 36.55 10.51
C VAL A 271 -6.13 35.36 11.43
N LEU A 272 -5.09 34.63 11.83
CA LEU A 272 -5.18 33.53 12.81
C LEU A 272 -5.88 33.96 14.10
N LYS A 273 -5.54 35.14 14.61
CA LYS A 273 -6.19 35.68 15.80
C LYS A 273 -7.64 36.08 15.56
N ASN A 274 -7.93 36.76 14.45
CA ASN A 274 -9.27 37.33 14.20
C ASN A 274 -10.30 36.27 13.83
N ASP A 275 -9.89 35.28 13.04
CA ASP A 275 -10.79 34.25 12.53
C ASP A 275 -10.87 33.06 13.49
N TRP A 276 -9.76 32.71 14.16
CA TRP A 276 -9.67 31.45 14.91
C TRP A 276 -9.32 31.62 16.40
N ASP A 277 -9.19 32.85 16.89
CA ASP A 277 -8.70 33.19 18.24
C ASP A 277 -7.31 32.59 18.58
N ILE A 278 -6.49 32.31 17.56
CA ILE A 278 -5.14 31.77 17.73
C ILE A 278 -4.15 32.91 17.90
N ILE A 279 -3.59 33.05 19.10
CA ILE A 279 -2.52 34.01 19.40
C ILE A 279 -1.17 33.31 19.24
N VAL A 280 -0.49 33.61 18.13
CA VAL A 280 0.85 33.09 17.84
C VAL A 280 1.87 33.65 18.82
N ARG A 281 2.45 32.75 19.64
CA ARG A 281 3.58 33.04 20.52
C ARG A 281 4.79 32.28 20.00
N GLU A 282 5.66 32.99 19.31
CA GLU A 282 6.79 32.36 18.65
C GLU A 282 7.76 31.72 19.63
N ILE A 283 8.25 30.54 19.26
CA ILE A 283 9.39 29.92 19.93
C ILE A 283 10.62 30.80 19.66
N PRO A 284 11.37 31.23 20.68
CA PRO A 284 12.53 32.09 20.48
C PRO A 284 13.53 31.48 19.50
N LYS A 285 13.78 32.17 18.38
CA LYS A 285 14.86 31.81 17.46
C LYS A 285 16.21 32.18 18.07
N ASP A 286 17.28 31.55 17.60
CA ASP A 286 18.64 32.00 17.87
C ASP A 286 18.75 33.51 17.57
N PRO A 287 19.31 34.36 18.46
CA PRO A 287 19.46 35.80 18.23
C PRO A 287 20.14 36.17 16.91
N ASP A 288 20.98 35.28 16.35
CA ASP A 288 21.64 35.46 15.06
C ASP A 288 20.79 35.00 13.86
N ALA A 289 19.67 34.31 14.10
CA ALA A 289 18.68 33.86 13.12
C ALA A 289 17.48 34.81 13.07
N ALA A 290 17.72 36.07 12.70
CA ALA A 290 16.69 37.06 12.41
C ALA A 290 16.02 36.74 11.06
N ASP A 291 15.43 35.56 10.95
CA ASP A 291 14.73 35.13 9.76
C ASP A 291 13.28 35.63 9.80
N GLU A 292 12.97 36.65 9.01
CA GLU A 292 11.61 37.19 8.81
C GLU A 292 10.76 36.31 7.88
N THR A 293 11.33 35.26 7.28
CA THR A 293 10.65 34.38 6.32
C THR A 293 9.97 33.17 6.95
N SER A 294 10.01 33.05 8.29
CA SER A 294 9.39 31.94 9.01
C SER A 294 8.84 32.33 10.37
N PHE A 295 7.92 31.54 10.91
CA PHE A 295 7.57 31.56 12.33
C PHE A 295 7.16 30.16 12.80
N ILE A 296 7.48 29.84 14.06
CA ILE A 296 7.19 28.56 14.69
C ILE A 296 6.54 28.85 16.04
N PHE A 297 5.47 28.14 16.37
CA PHE A 297 4.77 28.32 17.64
C PHE A 297 4.19 27.01 18.14
N GLU A 298 3.94 26.96 19.44
CA GLU A 298 3.24 25.85 20.09
C GLU A 298 1.84 26.30 20.52
N ILE A 299 0.87 25.42 20.31
CA ILE A 299 -0.51 25.61 20.76
C ILE A 299 -1.11 24.24 21.07
N ASP A 300 -1.76 24.13 22.23
CA ASP A 300 -2.43 22.90 22.68
C ASP A 300 -1.57 21.62 22.59
N GLY A 301 -0.27 21.75 22.86
CA GLY A 301 0.70 20.64 22.81
C GLY A 301 1.26 20.34 21.42
N MET A 302 0.68 20.89 20.35
CA MET A 302 1.13 20.73 18.98
C MET A 302 2.18 21.79 18.61
N THR A 303 3.06 21.45 17.65
CA THR A 303 4.03 22.40 17.09
C THR A 303 3.66 22.73 15.65
N ALA A 304 3.55 24.02 15.34
CA ALA A 304 3.27 24.50 14.00
C ALA A 304 4.42 25.34 13.46
N ALA A 305 4.83 25.08 12.22
CA ALA A 305 5.83 25.84 11.48
C ALA A 305 5.24 26.38 10.18
N VAL A 306 5.51 27.65 9.91
CA VAL A 306 5.14 28.34 8.67
C VAL A 306 6.39 28.98 8.10
N ASN A 307 6.78 28.60 6.89
CA ASN A 307 8.02 29.05 6.26
C ASN A 307 7.82 29.39 4.80
N LEU A 308 8.31 30.55 4.36
CA LEU A 308 8.42 30.89 2.96
C LEU A 308 9.62 30.17 2.34
N ILE A 309 9.39 29.61 1.17
CA ILE A 309 10.41 29.11 0.26
C ILE A 309 10.30 29.96 -1.01
N GLU A 310 11.36 30.70 -1.33
CA GLU A 310 11.44 31.61 -2.47
C GLU A 310 11.68 30.86 -3.81
N ASP A 311 11.07 29.70 -3.96
CA ASP A 311 11.10 28.87 -5.16
C ASP A 311 9.75 28.19 -5.36
N SER A 312 9.42 27.91 -6.63
CA SER A 312 8.28 27.06 -6.98
C SER A 312 8.43 25.65 -6.41
N VAL A 313 7.32 24.92 -6.28
CA VAL A 313 7.33 23.49 -5.94
C VAL A 313 8.26 22.75 -6.94
N PRO A 314 9.23 21.96 -6.46
CA PRO A 314 10.17 21.25 -7.34
C PRO A 314 9.47 20.30 -8.31
N ASN A 315 10.20 19.94 -9.38
CA ASN A 315 9.81 18.89 -10.34
C ASN A 315 8.46 19.08 -11.06
N LYS A 316 7.84 20.26 -10.95
CA LYS A 316 6.50 20.54 -11.46
C LYS A 316 5.41 19.63 -10.87
N GLU A 317 5.64 19.14 -9.66
CA GLU A 317 4.75 18.17 -9.01
C GLU A 317 3.36 18.78 -8.77
N ALA A 318 3.30 20.00 -8.24
CA ALA A 318 2.05 20.71 -8.03
C ALA A 318 1.27 20.93 -9.34
N GLU A 319 1.95 21.27 -10.44
CA GLU A 319 1.30 21.39 -11.76
C GLU A 319 0.73 20.05 -12.24
N HIS A 320 1.48 18.96 -12.09
CA HIS A 320 1.04 17.63 -12.51
C HIS A 320 -0.23 17.20 -11.78
N PHE A 321 -0.25 17.33 -10.45
CA PHE A 321 -1.44 16.97 -9.66
C PHE A 321 -2.60 17.95 -9.84
N ALA A 322 -2.33 19.22 -10.15
CA ALA A 322 -3.37 20.18 -10.52
C ALA A 322 -4.07 19.83 -11.84
N GLU A 323 -3.37 19.18 -12.80
CA GLU A 323 -3.97 18.73 -14.07
C GLU A 323 -5.05 17.66 -13.88
N MET A 324 -4.98 16.91 -12.78
CA MET A 324 -5.95 15.85 -12.45
C MET A 324 -7.15 16.34 -11.65
N ASN A 325 -7.17 17.62 -11.22
CA ASN A 325 -8.25 18.16 -10.41
C ASN A 325 -9.49 18.52 -11.24
N TYR A 326 -10.45 17.60 -11.31
CA TYR A 326 -11.71 17.84 -12.02
C TYR A 326 -12.59 18.94 -11.39
N MET A 327 -12.38 19.30 -10.11
CA MET A 327 -13.18 20.32 -9.41
C MET A 327 -12.75 21.74 -9.77
N TRP A 328 -11.53 21.92 -10.26
CA TRP A 328 -10.98 23.23 -10.60
C TRP A 328 -10.25 23.19 -11.95
N PRO A 329 -10.98 23.37 -13.08
CA PRO A 329 -10.42 23.25 -14.43
C PRO A 329 -9.23 24.17 -14.71
N GLU A 330 -9.16 25.32 -14.06
CA GLU A 330 -8.07 26.29 -14.19
C GLU A 330 -6.86 25.96 -13.30
N ALA A 331 -6.93 24.95 -12.43
CA ALA A 331 -5.92 24.63 -11.42
C ALA A 331 -4.51 24.54 -12.03
N ALA A 332 -4.35 23.79 -13.13
CA ALA A 332 -3.05 23.62 -13.78
C ALA A 332 -2.50 24.94 -14.35
N ALA A 333 -3.35 25.78 -14.94
CA ALA A 333 -2.95 27.05 -15.54
C ALA A 333 -2.58 28.08 -14.46
N VAL A 334 -3.34 28.12 -13.37
CA VAL A 334 -3.09 28.99 -12.21
C VAL A 334 -1.82 28.54 -11.48
N THR A 335 -1.71 27.25 -11.20
CA THR A 335 -0.54 26.66 -10.52
C THR A 335 0.75 26.99 -11.26
N LYS A 336 0.80 26.92 -12.59
CA LYS A 336 1.98 27.30 -13.41
C LYS A 336 2.48 28.74 -13.19
N THR A 337 1.70 29.62 -12.57
CA THR A 337 2.10 31.00 -12.27
C THR A 337 2.80 31.18 -10.92
N HIS A 338 2.85 30.15 -10.08
CA HIS A 338 3.53 30.24 -8.79
C HIS A 338 5.05 30.34 -8.96
N VAL A 339 5.67 31.14 -8.10
CA VAL A 339 7.12 31.39 -8.08
C VAL A 339 7.71 31.22 -6.69
N ALA A 340 6.87 31.08 -5.68
CA ALA A 340 7.23 30.84 -4.28
C ALA A 340 6.15 29.99 -3.62
N GLN A 341 6.44 29.45 -2.44
CA GLN A 341 5.52 28.62 -1.66
C GLN A 341 5.67 28.88 -0.16
N ILE A 342 4.58 28.80 0.58
CA ILE A 342 4.60 28.76 2.04
C ILE A 342 4.42 27.32 2.47
N LEU A 343 5.48 26.71 3.02
CA LEU A 343 5.40 25.43 3.70
C LEU A 343 4.73 25.62 5.05
N ILE A 344 3.65 24.86 5.26
CA ILE A 344 2.99 24.72 6.54
C ILE A 344 3.24 23.30 7.02
N ALA A 345 3.68 23.14 8.26
CA ALA A 345 3.82 21.84 8.90
C ALA A 345 3.25 21.90 10.32
N VAL A 346 2.41 20.94 10.68
CA VAL A 346 1.90 20.73 12.04
C VAL A 346 2.32 19.35 12.51
N ILE A 347 2.98 19.30 13.66
CA ILE A 347 3.37 18.09 14.36
C ILE A 347 2.43 17.93 15.56
N GLU A 348 1.76 16.79 15.62
CA GLU A 348 0.73 16.52 16.61
C GLU A 348 1.28 16.32 18.04
N ASN A 349 2.53 15.86 18.21
CA ASN A 349 3.14 15.57 19.52
C ASN A 349 2.19 14.80 20.47
N ASP A 350 1.79 13.60 20.05
CA ASP A 350 0.84 12.73 20.76
C ASP A 350 -0.61 13.28 20.90
N GLN A 351 -0.93 14.43 20.30
CA GLN A 351 -2.32 14.89 20.17
C GLN A 351 -3.08 14.09 19.10
N PRO A 352 -4.42 14.03 19.17
CA PRO A 352 -5.24 13.42 18.13
C PRO A 352 -4.96 14.02 16.75
N ALA A 353 -4.87 13.19 15.71
CA ALA A 353 -4.60 13.63 14.34
C ALA A 353 -5.65 14.63 13.82
N ILE A 354 -6.90 14.51 14.28
CA ILE A 354 -7.98 15.47 13.96
C ILE A 354 -7.64 16.88 14.45
N ASP A 355 -7.07 17.02 15.65
CA ASP A 355 -6.73 18.34 16.20
C ASP A 355 -5.59 18.98 15.42
N ALA A 356 -4.60 18.18 15.02
CA ALA A 356 -3.51 18.63 14.15
C ALA A 356 -4.00 19.01 12.75
N GLY A 357 -4.92 18.23 12.17
CA GLY A 357 -5.59 18.55 10.91
C GLY A 357 -6.40 19.84 10.97
N ILE A 358 -7.12 20.09 12.07
CA ILE A 358 -7.86 21.34 12.32
C ILE A 358 -6.89 22.52 12.39
N LEU A 359 -5.80 22.39 13.15
CA LEU A 359 -4.80 23.45 13.27
C LEU A 359 -4.14 23.75 11.91
N PHE A 360 -3.76 22.70 11.17
CA PHE A 360 -3.21 22.83 9.82
C PHE A 360 -4.16 23.60 8.90
N THR A 361 -5.44 23.22 8.86
CA THR A 361 -6.45 23.87 8.02
C THR A 361 -6.65 25.34 8.39
N LYS A 362 -6.66 25.69 9.68
CA LYS A 362 -6.76 27.08 10.13
C LYS A 362 -5.59 27.92 9.65
N ILE A 363 -4.36 27.40 9.77
CA ILE A 363 -3.14 28.07 9.31
C ILE A 363 -3.17 28.22 7.78
N ALA A 364 -3.48 27.15 7.05
CA ALA A 364 -3.60 27.14 5.60
C ALA A 364 -4.62 28.17 5.10
N ALA A 365 -5.83 28.18 5.68
CA ALA A 365 -6.86 29.16 5.34
C ALA A 365 -6.41 30.60 5.64
N SER A 366 -5.64 30.82 6.72
CA SER A 366 -5.08 32.15 7.02
C SER A 366 -4.01 32.58 6.01
N CYS A 367 -3.15 31.66 5.56
CA CYS A 367 -2.16 31.91 4.51
C CYS A 367 -2.81 32.19 3.15
N LEU A 368 -3.90 31.49 2.81
CA LEU A 368 -4.66 31.68 1.57
C LEU A 368 -5.35 33.05 1.47
N LYS A 369 -5.45 33.81 2.57
CA LYS A 369 -5.96 35.20 2.59
C LYS A 369 -4.89 36.24 2.21
N LEU A 370 -3.68 35.84 1.87
CA LEU A 370 -2.70 36.73 1.23
C LEU A 370 -3.11 37.00 -0.22
N GLU A 371 -2.98 38.25 -0.68
CA GLU A 371 -3.42 38.65 -2.03
C GLU A 371 -2.69 37.91 -3.17
N ASN A 372 -1.47 37.43 -2.90
CA ASN A 372 -0.63 36.69 -3.85
C ASN A 372 -0.75 35.17 -3.71
N ALA A 373 -1.57 34.65 -2.78
CA ALA A 373 -1.82 33.22 -2.65
C ALA A 373 -2.81 32.77 -3.74
N ILE A 374 -2.42 31.77 -4.52
CA ILE A 374 -3.16 31.34 -5.71
C ILE A 374 -3.70 29.91 -5.62
N GLY A 375 -3.32 29.14 -4.60
CA GLY A 375 -3.81 27.79 -4.35
C GLY A 375 -3.06 27.13 -3.20
N ILE A 376 -3.50 25.96 -2.78
CA ILE A 376 -2.78 25.12 -1.81
C ILE A 376 -2.59 23.71 -2.38
N TYR A 377 -1.34 23.26 -2.42
CA TYR A 377 -0.97 21.89 -2.77
C TYR A 377 -0.94 21.02 -1.51
N THR A 378 -1.89 20.10 -1.39
CA THR A 378 -2.04 19.14 -0.29
C THR A 378 -2.95 17.98 -0.72
N ALA A 379 -2.92 16.86 0.00
CA ALA A 379 -3.75 15.68 -0.29
C ALA A 379 -3.69 15.23 -1.77
N GLY A 380 -2.50 15.30 -2.39
CA GLY A 380 -2.30 14.85 -3.77
C GLY A 380 -2.98 15.73 -4.83
N THR A 381 -3.40 16.96 -4.51
CA THR A 381 -3.98 17.89 -5.48
C THR A 381 -3.77 19.36 -5.10
N VAL A 382 -4.18 20.28 -5.98
CA VAL A 382 -4.18 21.72 -5.70
C VAL A 382 -5.61 22.24 -5.56
N PHE A 383 -5.94 22.81 -4.40
CA PHE A 383 -7.24 23.40 -4.12
C PHE A 383 -7.27 24.90 -4.41
N GLN A 384 -8.42 25.37 -4.91
CA GLN A 384 -8.68 26.79 -5.10
C GLN A 384 -8.75 27.52 -3.74
N PRO A 385 -8.17 28.72 -3.58
CA PRO A 385 -8.16 29.44 -2.31
C PRO A 385 -9.55 29.66 -1.69
N GLU A 386 -10.52 30.17 -2.46
CA GLU A 386 -11.85 30.46 -1.94
C GLU A 386 -12.56 29.19 -1.48
N PHE A 387 -12.50 28.11 -2.27
CA PHE A 387 -13.05 26.81 -1.90
C PHE A 387 -12.44 26.31 -0.59
N TYR A 388 -11.11 26.36 -0.46
CA TYR A 388 -10.44 25.86 0.74
C TYR A 388 -10.83 26.68 1.98
N ILE A 389 -10.89 28.02 1.87
CA ILE A 389 -11.30 28.93 2.94
C ILE A 389 -12.75 28.69 3.35
N ASP A 390 -13.66 28.51 2.39
CA ASP A 390 -15.08 28.28 2.67
C ASP A 390 -15.30 26.96 3.43
N VAL A 391 -14.61 25.88 3.03
CA VAL A 391 -14.65 24.59 3.74
C VAL A 391 -14.01 24.70 5.13
N ALA A 392 -12.91 25.44 5.27
CA ALA A 392 -12.27 25.66 6.57
C ALA A 392 -13.20 26.37 7.56
N GLY A 393 -14.10 27.24 7.07
CA GLY A 393 -15.11 27.93 7.87
C GLY A 393 -16.10 27.00 8.60
N LEU A 394 -16.23 25.73 8.16
CA LEU A 394 -17.08 24.74 8.83
C LEU A 394 -16.60 24.39 10.24
N ILE A 395 -15.30 24.60 10.53
CA ILE A 395 -14.70 24.33 11.84
C ILE A 395 -15.38 25.14 12.95
N ASP A 396 -15.76 26.40 12.69
CA ASP A 396 -16.44 27.26 13.68
C ASP A 396 -17.84 26.74 14.04
N GLY A 397 -18.45 25.98 13.13
CA GLY A 397 -19.71 25.27 13.36
C GLY A 397 -19.57 23.95 14.13
N GLY A 398 -18.33 23.50 14.36
CA GLY A 398 -18.02 22.21 14.98
C GLY A 398 -17.97 21.04 13.99
N ASP A 399 -18.07 21.29 12.69
CA ASP A 399 -17.99 20.27 11.65
C ASP A 399 -16.55 20.04 11.19
N LEU A 400 -16.25 18.81 10.74
CA LEU A 400 -14.93 18.48 10.20
C LEU A 400 -14.79 18.96 8.75
N PRO A 401 -13.71 19.70 8.41
CA PRO A 401 -13.46 20.18 7.05
C PRO A 401 -12.86 19.08 6.17
N ILE A 402 -13.52 17.92 6.05
CA ILE A 402 -12.94 16.73 5.40
C ILE A 402 -12.53 16.97 3.94
N LEU A 403 -13.20 17.88 3.23
CA LEU A 403 -12.85 18.27 1.85
C LEU A 403 -11.55 19.08 1.75
N ASN A 404 -11.02 19.59 2.88
CA ASN A 404 -9.68 20.17 2.96
C ASN A 404 -8.58 19.12 3.21
N TRP A 405 -8.95 17.93 3.70
CA TRP A 405 -8.02 16.92 4.18
C TRP A 405 -7.88 15.72 3.25
N VAL A 406 -8.98 15.36 2.58
CA VAL A 406 -9.08 14.19 1.73
C VAL A 406 -9.54 14.63 0.36
N TYR A 407 -8.79 14.23 -0.67
CA TYR A 407 -9.23 14.34 -2.05
C TYR A 407 -10.08 13.12 -2.41
N PHE A 408 -11.21 13.38 -3.06
CA PHE A 408 -12.15 12.36 -3.51
C PHE A 408 -12.06 12.25 -5.03
N GLY A 409 -11.33 11.27 -5.52
CA GLY A 409 -11.20 11.03 -6.95
C GLY A 409 -12.36 10.20 -7.46
N VAL A 410 -12.93 10.57 -8.61
CA VAL A 410 -13.97 9.78 -9.29
C VAL A 410 -13.68 9.71 -10.77
N TYR A 411 -13.76 8.52 -11.34
CA TYR A 411 -13.57 8.29 -12.77
C TYR A 411 -14.54 7.24 -13.29
N THR A 412 -14.88 7.34 -14.58
CA THR A 412 -15.81 6.42 -15.24
C THR A 412 -15.13 5.81 -16.46
N ASN A 413 -15.26 4.49 -16.61
CA ASN A 413 -14.78 3.74 -17.76
C ASN A 413 -15.88 2.78 -18.25
N GLU A 414 -15.57 1.91 -19.22
CA GLU A 414 -16.52 0.94 -19.79
C GLU A 414 -17.02 -0.10 -18.78
N ARG A 415 -16.28 -0.35 -17.70
CA ARG A 415 -16.63 -1.31 -16.63
C ARG A 415 -17.51 -0.69 -15.54
N GLY A 416 -17.53 0.64 -15.40
CA GLY A 416 -18.39 1.34 -14.45
C GLY A 416 -17.78 2.64 -13.90
N THR A 417 -18.36 3.15 -12.82
CA THR A 417 -17.85 4.29 -12.05
C THR A 417 -17.00 3.77 -10.90
N SER A 418 -15.79 4.30 -10.77
CA SER A 418 -14.92 4.04 -9.64
C SER A 418 -14.60 5.33 -8.90
N GLY A 419 -14.33 5.23 -7.61
CA GLY A 419 -13.92 6.36 -6.79
C GLY A 419 -12.88 5.95 -5.76
N TYR A 420 -12.09 6.91 -5.29
CA TYR A 420 -11.03 6.67 -4.32
C TYR A 420 -10.83 7.86 -3.39
N THR A 421 -10.28 7.61 -2.21
CA THR A 421 -9.83 8.66 -1.27
C THR A 421 -8.33 8.84 -1.35
N TYR A 422 -7.85 10.06 -1.12
CA TYR A 422 -6.43 10.32 -0.93
C TYR A 422 -6.24 11.32 0.21
N GLY A 423 -5.61 10.89 1.30
CA GLY A 423 -5.30 11.71 2.47
C GLY A 423 -5.67 11.08 3.81
N LEU A 424 -6.48 10.01 3.82
CA LEU A 424 -6.88 9.28 5.04
C LEU A 424 -5.69 8.72 5.81
N ARG A 425 -4.62 8.32 5.10
CA ARG A 425 -3.40 7.78 5.73
C ARG A 425 -2.73 8.77 6.69
N THR A 426 -2.91 10.07 6.48
CA THR A 426 -2.43 11.11 7.42
C THR A 426 -3.10 11.01 8.80
N PHE A 427 -4.32 10.46 8.85
CA PHE A 427 -5.06 10.19 10.08
C PHE A 427 -4.84 8.77 10.59
N GLY A 428 -3.90 8.01 10.00
CA GLY A 428 -3.67 6.62 10.34
C GLY A 428 -4.76 5.67 9.86
N LYS A 429 -5.55 6.06 8.85
CA LYS A 429 -6.64 5.26 8.26
C LYS A 429 -6.25 4.80 6.85
N GLU A 430 -6.71 3.63 6.43
CA GLU A 430 -6.45 3.16 5.06
C GLU A 430 -7.24 3.97 4.03
N GLU A 431 -6.68 4.11 2.83
CA GLU A 431 -7.42 4.71 1.70
C GLU A 431 -8.50 3.73 1.22
N ILE A 432 -9.60 4.30 0.73
CA ILE A 432 -10.80 3.57 0.32
C ILE A 432 -10.96 3.68 -1.19
N GLU A 433 -11.36 2.58 -1.83
CA GLU A 433 -11.78 2.57 -3.22
C GLU A 433 -13.13 1.89 -3.41
N VAL A 434 -13.94 2.45 -4.30
CA VAL A 434 -15.11 1.79 -4.90
C VAL A 434 -14.74 1.49 -6.35
N ILE A 435 -14.88 0.24 -6.78
CA ILE A 435 -14.37 -0.21 -8.08
C ILE A 435 -15.52 -0.68 -8.96
N ASN A 436 -15.60 -0.13 -10.18
CA ASN A 436 -16.53 -0.54 -11.24
C ASN A 436 -18.01 -0.61 -10.80
N SER A 437 -18.45 0.32 -9.94
CA SER A 437 -19.84 0.41 -9.53
C SER A 437 -20.74 0.82 -10.69
N THR A 438 -21.99 0.36 -10.65
CA THR A 438 -23.03 0.78 -11.61
C THR A 438 -23.69 2.12 -11.23
N ALA A 439 -23.34 2.68 -10.07
CA ALA A 439 -23.85 3.96 -9.60
C ALA A 439 -23.30 5.16 -10.40
N MET A 440 -23.99 6.31 -10.26
CA MET A 440 -23.54 7.56 -10.89
C MET A 440 -22.31 8.13 -10.15
N PRO A 441 -21.42 8.86 -10.85
CA PRO A 441 -20.25 9.52 -10.24
C PRO A 441 -20.56 10.33 -8.97
N GLU A 442 -21.62 11.13 -8.99
CA GLU A 442 -22.08 11.92 -7.85
C GLU A 442 -22.44 11.04 -6.65
N THR A 443 -23.10 9.90 -6.89
CA THR A 443 -23.48 8.95 -5.84
C THR A 443 -22.25 8.31 -5.18
N ILE A 444 -21.22 7.95 -5.96
CA ILE A 444 -19.96 7.42 -5.42
C ILE A 444 -19.21 8.49 -4.64
N HIS A 445 -19.19 9.71 -5.16
CA HIS A 445 -18.55 10.85 -4.49
C HIS A 445 -19.17 11.13 -3.12
N ASP A 446 -20.51 11.27 -3.06
CA ASP A 446 -21.25 11.52 -1.82
C ASP A 446 -21.08 10.37 -0.82
N PHE A 447 -21.11 9.13 -1.31
CA PHE A 447 -20.87 7.95 -0.48
C PHE A 447 -19.48 7.95 0.17
N LEU A 448 -18.43 8.26 -0.59
CA LEU A 448 -17.07 8.34 -0.04
C LEU A 448 -16.96 9.46 1.00
N ILE A 449 -17.57 10.62 0.75
CA ILE A 449 -17.63 11.73 1.71
C ILE A 449 -18.29 11.27 3.01
N ASP A 450 -19.45 10.62 2.93
CA ASP A 450 -20.19 10.17 4.11
C ASP A 450 -19.39 9.14 4.91
N ILE A 451 -18.71 8.20 4.25
CA ILE A 451 -17.85 7.21 4.91
C ILE A 451 -16.66 7.89 5.59
N VAL A 452 -15.96 8.77 4.88
CA VAL A 452 -14.80 9.48 5.44
C VAL A 452 -15.22 10.34 6.63
N TYR A 453 -16.35 11.03 6.54
CA TYR A 453 -16.87 11.81 7.65
C TYR A 453 -17.17 10.91 8.85
N TYR A 454 -17.82 9.76 8.64
CA TYR A 454 -18.09 8.79 9.69
C TYR A 454 -16.80 8.26 10.35
N ILE A 455 -15.83 7.85 9.55
CA ILE A 455 -14.52 7.34 9.99
C ILE A 455 -13.81 8.36 10.88
N LEU A 456 -13.71 9.60 10.42
CA LEU A 456 -12.94 10.64 11.11
C LEU A 456 -13.68 11.20 12.33
N SER A 457 -15.00 11.38 12.25
CA SER A 457 -15.79 11.90 13.38
C SER A 457 -15.96 10.92 14.53
N ASN A 458 -15.95 9.61 14.25
CA ASN A 458 -16.13 8.55 15.25
C ASN A 458 -14.83 7.79 15.55
N ASP A 459 -13.71 8.18 14.96
CA ASP A 459 -12.42 7.48 15.02
C ASP A 459 -12.53 5.97 14.72
N VAL A 460 -13.31 5.61 13.71
CA VAL A 460 -13.52 4.22 13.31
C VAL A 460 -12.34 3.75 12.47
N THR A 461 -11.87 2.52 12.71
CA THR A 461 -10.94 1.83 11.82
C THR A 461 -11.72 0.72 11.15
N LEU A 462 -11.72 0.70 9.82
CA LEU A 462 -12.36 -0.34 9.02
C LEU A 462 -11.35 -1.44 8.75
N GLU A 463 -11.76 -2.69 8.92
CA GLU A 463 -10.90 -3.86 8.75
C GLU A 463 -11.34 -4.73 7.57
N ASP A 464 -10.42 -5.56 7.08
CA ASP A 464 -10.71 -6.54 6.04
C ASP A 464 -11.79 -7.54 6.49
N GLY A 465 -12.70 -7.89 5.59
CA GLY A 465 -13.80 -8.82 5.86
C GLY A 465 -15.00 -8.22 6.62
N GLU A 466 -14.91 -6.98 7.09
CA GLU A 466 -16.05 -6.29 7.70
C GLU A 466 -17.12 -5.88 6.68
N THR A 467 -18.26 -5.39 7.18
CA THR A 467 -19.30 -4.78 6.33
C THR A 467 -19.69 -3.40 6.86
N ILE A 468 -19.88 -2.45 5.96
CA ILE A 468 -20.37 -1.10 6.29
C ILE A 468 -21.71 -0.82 5.61
N GLY A 469 -22.55 0.00 6.22
CA GLY A 469 -23.80 0.43 5.61
C GLY A 469 -24.45 1.58 6.35
N PHE A 470 -25.14 2.45 5.61
CA PHE A 470 -25.83 3.62 6.14
C PHE A 470 -27.26 3.32 6.61
N THR A 471 -27.70 2.08 6.45
CA THR A 471 -29.00 1.59 6.93
C THR A 471 -28.83 0.18 7.52
N GLU A 472 -29.76 -0.26 8.37
CA GLU A 472 -29.75 -1.61 8.97
C GLU A 472 -29.75 -2.75 7.94
N PHE A 473 -30.16 -2.47 6.70
CA PHE A 473 -30.26 -3.44 5.62
C PHE A 473 -29.08 -3.41 4.64
N GLN A 474 -28.32 -2.32 4.62
CA GLN A 474 -27.18 -2.19 3.72
C GLN A 474 -25.96 -2.83 4.38
N LYS A 475 -25.32 -3.77 3.68
CA LYS A 475 -24.10 -4.44 4.11
C LYS A 475 -23.15 -4.52 2.93
N LEU A 476 -22.33 -3.49 2.79
CA LEU A 476 -21.31 -3.39 1.76
C LEU A 476 -20.06 -4.08 2.28
N LYS A 477 -19.59 -5.11 1.58
CA LYS A 477 -18.42 -5.87 1.98
C LYS A 477 -17.17 -4.99 1.84
N ILE A 478 -16.29 -5.08 2.82
CA ILE A 478 -14.97 -4.46 2.82
C ILE A 478 -13.94 -5.53 2.49
N THR A 479 -13.02 -5.23 1.58
CA THR A 479 -11.91 -6.12 1.26
C THR A 479 -10.61 -5.35 1.13
N LYS A 480 -9.57 -5.74 1.87
CA LYS A 480 -8.24 -5.14 1.78
C LYS A 480 -7.45 -5.80 0.66
N SER A 481 -7.07 -5.02 -0.34
CA SER A 481 -6.29 -5.51 -1.47
C SER A 481 -5.42 -4.39 -2.05
N LYS A 482 -4.54 -4.74 -3.01
CA LYS A 482 -3.70 -3.74 -3.68
C LYS A 482 -4.58 -2.65 -4.32
N GLY A 483 -4.14 -1.41 -4.18
CA GLY A 483 -4.79 -0.26 -4.78
C GLY A 483 -4.87 -0.38 -6.29
N ILE A 484 -5.97 0.10 -6.88
CA ILE A 484 -6.17 0.15 -8.33
C ILE A 484 -5.84 1.54 -8.85
N ALA A 485 -6.41 2.57 -8.23
CA ALA A 485 -6.10 3.97 -8.53
C ALA A 485 -4.91 4.50 -7.72
N LEU A 486 -4.54 3.82 -6.63
CA LEU A 486 -3.57 4.29 -5.65
C LEU A 486 -2.47 3.26 -5.41
N ASP A 487 -1.29 3.73 -5.03
CA ASP A 487 -0.21 2.86 -4.59
C ASP A 487 -0.46 2.28 -3.17
N GLY A 488 0.05 1.07 -2.96
CA GLY A 488 -0.05 0.34 -1.70
C GLY A 488 -1.35 -0.48 -1.59
N TYR A 489 -1.80 -0.73 -0.36
CA TYR A 489 -3.05 -1.42 -0.07
C TYR A 489 -4.16 -0.41 0.21
N THR A 490 -5.40 -0.80 -0.10
CA THR A 490 -6.61 0.02 0.07
C THR A 490 -7.75 -0.88 0.51
N LEU A 491 -8.76 -0.28 1.14
CA LEU A 491 -10.02 -0.95 1.44
C LEU A 491 -10.98 -0.78 0.26
N LYS A 492 -11.37 -1.88 -0.36
CA LYS A 492 -12.40 -1.90 -1.38
C LYS A 492 -13.76 -2.01 -0.72
N ILE A 493 -14.69 -1.14 -1.08
CA ILE A 493 -16.08 -1.23 -0.62
C ILE A 493 -16.97 -1.48 -1.83
N GLU A 494 -17.66 -2.62 -1.81
CA GLU A 494 -18.61 -2.99 -2.86
C GLU A 494 -19.85 -2.07 -2.77
N TYR A 495 -20.09 -1.22 -3.77
CA TYR A 495 -21.21 -0.26 -3.80
C TYR A 495 -22.15 -0.45 -4.99
#